data_AF-A0A2V1C838-F1
#
_entry.id   AF-A0A2V1C838-F1
#
_cell.length_a   1.000
_cell.length_b   1.000
_cell.length_c   1.000
_cell.angle_alpha   90.00
_cell.angle_beta   90.00
_cell.angle_gamma   90.00
#
_symmetry.space_group_name_H-M   'P 1'
#
loop_
_entity.id
_entity.type
_entity.pdbx_description
1 polymer ?
#
loop_
_entity_poly.entity_id
_entity_poly.type
_entity_poly.pdbx_seq_one_letter_code
_entity_poly.pdbx_strand_id
1 'polypeptide(L)'
;TFADHKHWVACCRPGQKLLGNEFTAFDCCDSGQELLGSKGTGYKCCPIGQTYDECTGVYKPVVTCPGAETMVNGQCLCPSGTYRTSAGVCEAVKCSSGVQFGKCYTFTLENGHRFGYNSAGFYTASEESRAQQFGKFKLCTNEYCTASNDINPGQPFYIKDIHGTANGGQHSKQWLNNAKDGSHITKTAHFSQAGMFTITKWSCGKYCLSGKDHGVGPTCPTEMLGATFTTADDQSCVPLTLLEVPCDVRSLANNCIW
;
A
#
# COMPACT_ATOMS: atom_id res chain seq x y z
N THR A 1 -5.94 9.89 44.47
CA THR A 1 -6.19 10.75 43.29
C THR A 1 -7.42 10.24 42.57
N PHE A 2 -8.19 11.12 41.94
CA PHE A 2 -9.39 10.74 41.19
C PHE A 2 -9.05 10.51 39.71
N ALA A 3 -9.74 9.59 39.06
CA ALA A 3 -9.78 9.53 37.59
C ALA A 3 -10.52 10.77 37.04
N ASP A 4 -10.34 11.10 35.76
CA ASP A 4 -10.83 12.35 35.17
C ASP A 4 -12.35 12.58 35.36
N HIS A 5 -13.16 11.52 35.34
CA HIS A 5 -14.60 11.60 35.58
C HIS A 5 -15.00 11.63 37.07
N LYS A 6 -14.03 11.65 38.00
CA LYS A 6 -14.20 11.67 39.47
C LYS A 6 -15.05 10.55 40.08
N HIS A 7 -15.44 9.55 39.30
CA HIS A 7 -16.19 8.39 39.79
C HIS A 7 -15.30 7.30 40.40
N TRP A 8 -14.00 7.33 40.10
CA TRP A 8 -13.03 6.31 40.50
C TRP A 8 -11.86 6.95 41.25
N VAL A 9 -11.38 6.26 42.28
CA VAL A 9 -10.30 6.75 43.16
C VAL A 9 -9.29 5.64 43.42
N ALA A 10 -8.01 6.01 43.42
CA ALA A 10 -6.91 5.13 43.79
C ALA A 10 -5.84 5.89 44.58
N CYS A 11 -5.07 5.15 45.38
CA CYS A 11 -3.91 5.66 46.09
C CYS A 11 -2.68 5.62 45.16
N CYS A 12 -2.49 6.68 44.37
CA CYS A 12 -1.28 6.86 43.56
C CYS A 12 -0.18 7.56 44.36
N ARG A 13 1.09 7.37 43.94
CA ARG A 13 2.23 8.07 44.56
C ARG A 13 2.14 9.58 44.32
N PRO A 14 2.80 10.41 45.15
CA PRO A 14 2.88 11.85 44.89
C PRO A 14 3.40 12.14 43.48
N GLY A 15 2.70 13.01 42.73
CA GLY A 15 3.02 13.35 41.34
C GLY A 15 2.34 12.48 40.27
N GLN A 16 1.67 11.39 40.66
CA GLN A 16 0.94 10.51 39.75
C GLN A 16 -0.53 10.86 39.63
N LYS A 17 -1.12 10.52 38.48
CA LYS A 17 -2.56 10.63 38.18
C LYS A 17 -3.13 9.26 37.87
N LEU A 18 -4.37 9.03 38.31
CA LEU A 18 -5.10 7.81 37.96
C LEU A 18 -5.67 7.99 36.56
N LEU A 19 -5.17 7.22 35.60
CA LEU A 19 -5.60 7.24 34.21
C LEU A 19 -6.38 5.97 33.87
N GLY A 20 -7.25 6.07 32.86
CA GLY A 20 -8.08 4.97 32.37
C GLY A 20 -9.57 5.12 32.68
N ASN A 21 -10.37 4.15 32.24
CA ASN A 21 -11.82 4.08 32.38
C ASN A 21 -12.30 2.62 32.42
N GLU A 22 -13.63 2.43 32.50
CA GLU A 22 -14.30 1.12 32.56
C GLU A 22 -14.12 0.22 31.32
N PHE A 23 -13.74 0.79 30.18
CA PHE A 23 -13.42 0.06 28.95
C PHE A 23 -11.92 -0.26 28.83
N THR A 24 -11.08 0.45 29.58
CA THR A 24 -9.63 0.19 29.71
C THR A 24 -9.30 -0.42 31.07
N ALA A 25 -8.03 -0.46 31.45
CA ALA A 25 -7.65 -0.61 32.86
C ALA A 25 -7.61 0.75 33.57
N PHE A 26 -7.43 0.73 34.88
CA PHE A 26 -7.03 1.90 35.67
C PHE A 26 -5.59 1.72 36.14
N ASP A 27 -4.74 2.74 35.96
CA ASP A 27 -3.36 2.72 36.47
C ASP A 27 -2.88 4.12 36.91
N CYS A 28 -1.90 4.15 37.80
CA CYS A 28 -1.28 5.36 38.32
C CYS A 28 -0.08 5.75 37.45
N CYS A 29 -0.27 6.72 36.57
CA CYS A 29 0.75 7.18 35.64
C CYS A 29 1.39 8.50 36.09
N ASP A 30 2.65 8.71 35.71
CA ASP A 30 3.37 9.95 36.00
C ASP A 30 2.85 11.11 35.13
N SER A 31 3.16 12.34 35.53
CA SER A 31 2.84 13.52 34.72
C SER A 31 3.48 13.44 33.33
N GLY A 32 2.69 13.71 32.29
CA GLY A 32 3.14 13.60 30.89
C GLY A 32 3.01 12.19 30.30
N GLN A 33 2.35 11.26 31.00
CA GLN A 33 2.00 9.94 30.50
C GLN A 33 0.48 9.80 30.24
N GLU A 34 0.13 8.88 29.36
CA GLU A 34 -1.21 8.38 29.05
C GLU A 34 -1.26 6.85 29.16
N LEU A 35 -2.45 6.28 29.34
CA LEU A 35 -2.63 4.83 29.46
C LEU A 35 -2.92 4.23 28.08
N LEU A 36 -2.00 3.41 27.55
CA LEU A 36 -2.11 2.77 26.23
C LEU A 36 -2.04 1.25 26.34
N GLY A 37 -2.60 0.56 25.35
CA GLY A 37 -2.64 -0.89 25.27
C GLY A 37 -4.03 -1.41 24.93
N SER A 38 -4.25 -2.71 25.13
CA SER A 38 -5.53 -3.35 24.86
C SER A 38 -5.82 -4.46 25.86
N LYS A 39 -7.06 -4.96 25.85
CA LYS A 39 -7.48 -6.09 26.68
C LYS A 39 -6.66 -7.37 26.43
N GLY A 40 -6.13 -7.54 25.22
CA GLY A 40 -5.35 -8.71 24.83
C GLY A 40 -3.91 -8.71 25.36
N THR A 41 -3.29 -7.54 25.50
CA THR A 41 -1.86 -7.39 25.84
C THR A 41 -1.61 -6.69 27.17
N GLY A 42 -2.65 -6.17 27.81
CA GLY A 42 -2.57 -5.32 29.00
C GLY A 42 -2.37 -3.84 28.64
N TYR A 43 -2.64 -2.98 29.63
CA TYR A 43 -2.49 -1.53 29.55
C TYR A 43 -1.27 -1.07 30.34
N LYS A 44 -0.59 0.00 29.89
CA LYS A 44 0.59 0.58 30.54
C LYS A 44 0.66 2.10 30.36
N CYS A 45 1.26 2.76 31.35
CA CYS A 45 1.56 4.19 31.30
C CYS A 45 2.69 4.48 30.31
N CYS A 46 2.45 5.37 29.37
CA CYS A 46 3.36 5.71 28.27
C CYS A 46 3.46 7.23 28.12
N PRO A 47 4.60 7.82 27.72
CA PRO A 47 4.66 9.24 27.42
C PRO A 47 3.60 9.64 26.39
N ILE A 48 2.95 10.80 26.61
CA ILE A 48 1.92 11.33 25.70
C ILE A 48 2.48 11.43 24.28
N GLY A 49 1.70 10.97 23.29
CA GLY A 49 2.07 11.05 21.89
C GLY A 49 2.90 9.86 21.40
N GLN A 50 2.82 8.72 22.08
CA GLN A 50 3.31 7.44 21.59
C GLN A 50 2.15 6.49 21.25
N THR A 51 2.41 5.50 20.40
CA THR A 51 1.53 4.36 20.16
C THR A 51 2.21 3.09 20.66
N TYR A 52 1.41 2.11 21.07
CA TYR A 52 1.90 0.79 21.48
C TYR A 52 1.80 -0.18 20.31
N ASP A 53 2.93 -0.72 19.86
CA ASP A 53 2.97 -1.77 18.83
C ASP A 53 2.80 -3.13 19.52
N GLU A 54 1.60 -3.70 19.40
CA GLU A 54 1.23 -4.96 20.07
C GLU A 54 2.04 -6.17 19.58
N CYS A 55 2.60 -6.13 18.35
CA CYS A 55 3.38 -7.23 17.80
C CYS A 55 4.82 -7.25 18.33
N THR A 56 5.38 -6.08 18.64
CA THR A 56 6.78 -5.94 19.07
C THR A 56 6.93 -5.62 20.55
N GLY A 57 5.85 -5.19 21.23
CA GLY A 57 5.90 -4.75 22.63
C GLY A 57 6.68 -3.46 22.83
N VAL A 58 6.91 -2.70 21.76
CA VAL A 58 7.71 -1.47 21.74
C VAL A 58 6.82 -0.26 21.50
N TYR A 59 7.15 0.85 22.16
CA TYR A 59 6.47 2.13 21.96
C TYR A 59 7.07 2.89 20.78
N LYS A 60 6.21 3.43 19.91
CA LYS A 60 6.62 4.23 18.76
C LYS A 60 6.04 5.64 18.87
N PRO A 61 6.74 6.69 18.44
CA PRO A 61 6.14 8.01 18.32
C PRO A 61 4.87 7.95 17.46
N VAL A 62 3.82 8.68 17.85
CA VAL A 62 2.68 8.92 16.95
C VAL A 62 3.23 9.70 15.76
N VAL A 63 3.35 9.03 14.62
CA VAL A 63 3.64 9.72 13.36
C VAL A 63 2.43 10.61 13.08
N THR A 64 2.60 11.92 13.22
CA THR A 64 1.61 12.91 12.81
C THR A 64 1.98 13.40 11.43
N CYS A 65 1.00 13.43 10.52
CA CYS A 65 1.26 13.83 9.16
C CYS A 65 1.41 15.35 9.07
N PRO A 66 2.50 15.85 8.44
CA PRO A 66 2.69 17.29 8.32
C PRO A 66 1.64 17.88 7.38
N GLY A 67 1.05 19.01 7.80
CA GLY A 67 0.15 19.79 6.96
C GLY A 67 -1.22 19.13 6.70
N ALA A 68 -1.66 19.16 5.45
CA ALA A 68 -2.96 18.62 5.02
C ALA A 68 -2.93 17.12 4.67
N GLU A 69 -1.81 16.43 4.93
CA GLU A 69 -1.67 15.00 4.66
C GLU A 69 -2.50 14.16 5.64
N THR A 70 -3.03 13.03 5.15
CA THR A 70 -3.79 12.06 5.93
C THR A 70 -2.97 10.80 6.15
N MET A 71 -3.05 10.25 7.36
CA MET A 71 -2.42 8.98 7.69
C MET A 71 -3.18 7.83 7.01
N VAL A 72 -2.54 7.15 6.08
CA VAL A 72 -3.07 5.95 5.41
C VAL A 72 -2.02 4.85 5.53
N ASN A 73 -2.36 3.77 6.24
CA ASN A 73 -1.48 2.62 6.47
C ASN A 73 -0.10 2.97 7.05
N GLY A 74 -0.04 3.90 8.01
CA GLY A 74 1.21 4.30 8.65
C GLY A 74 2.09 5.24 7.82
N GLN A 75 1.58 5.75 6.68
CA GLN A 75 2.24 6.76 5.87
C GLN A 75 1.35 7.98 5.69
N CYS A 76 2.01 9.13 5.60
CA CYS A 76 1.36 10.40 5.32
C CYS A 76 1.23 10.60 3.82
N LEU A 77 -0.01 10.73 3.35
CA LEU A 77 -0.35 10.90 1.95
C LEU A 77 -1.30 12.07 1.81
N CYS A 78 -1.20 12.82 0.70
CA CYS A 78 -2.19 13.84 0.40
C CYS A 78 -3.60 13.21 0.23
N PRO A 79 -4.66 13.88 0.72
CA PRO A 79 -6.04 13.42 0.55
C PRO A 79 -6.37 13.13 -0.91
N SER A 80 -7.31 12.21 -1.15
CA SER A 80 -7.79 11.89 -2.50
C SER A 80 -8.17 13.15 -3.29
N GLY A 81 -7.65 13.27 -4.52
CA GLY A 81 -7.86 14.44 -5.38
C GLY A 81 -6.84 15.56 -5.17
N THR A 82 -5.84 15.37 -4.30
CA THR A 82 -4.73 16.29 -4.10
C THR A 82 -3.36 15.60 -4.26
N TYR A 83 -2.32 16.36 -4.59
CA TYR A 83 -0.94 15.86 -4.75
C TYR A 83 0.04 16.72 -3.96
N ARG A 84 1.15 16.11 -3.52
CA ARG A 84 2.20 16.82 -2.77
C ARG A 84 3.06 17.62 -3.75
N THR A 85 3.11 18.93 -3.56
CA THR A 85 4.01 19.83 -4.30
C THR A 85 5.44 19.73 -3.78
N SER A 86 6.40 20.30 -4.52
CA SER A 86 7.79 20.44 -4.07
C SER A 86 7.93 21.29 -2.79
N ALA A 87 6.95 22.14 -2.49
CA ALA A 87 6.85 22.89 -1.24
C ALA A 87 6.28 22.07 -0.07
N GLY A 88 5.93 20.79 -0.29
CA GLY A 88 5.36 19.91 0.73
C GLY A 88 3.87 20.16 1.03
N VAL A 89 3.18 20.93 0.20
CA VAL A 89 1.74 21.26 0.36
C VAL A 89 0.90 20.37 -0.55
N CYS A 90 -0.25 19.91 -0.06
CA CYS A 90 -1.23 19.18 -0.88
C CYS A 90 -2.08 20.14 -1.71
N GLU A 91 -1.97 20.08 -3.03
CA GLU A 91 -2.75 20.90 -3.96
C GLU A 91 -3.74 20.06 -4.77
N ALA A 92 -4.86 20.65 -5.19
CA ALA A 92 -5.85 19.99 -6.03
C ALA A 92 -5.24 19.53 -7.37
N VAL A 93 -5.49 18.29 -7.73
CA VAL A 93 -5.02 17.72 -8.99
C VAL A 93 -5.87 18.25 -10.15
N LYS A 94 -5.22 18.88 -11.13
CA LYS A 94 -5.86 19.34 -12.38
C LYS A 94 -5.77 18.33 -13.53
N CYS A 95 -5.09 17.20 -13.32
CA CYS A 95 -4.71 16.25 -14.36
C CYS A 95 -5.14 14.82 -14.00
N SER A 96 -5.89 14.15 -14.86
CA SER A 96 -6.26 12.74 -14.67
C SER A 96 -5.30 11.81 -15.44
N SER A 97 -4.87 10.72 -14.82
CA SER A 97 -4.17 9.64 -15.53
C SER A 97 -5.09 8.88 -16.48
N GLY A 98 -6.41 8.86 -16.23
CA GLY A 98 -7.36 7.94 -16.87
C GLY A 98 -7.29 6.51 -16.33
N VAL A 99 -6.61 6.30 -15.20
CA VAL A 99 -6.49 5.01 -14.50
C VAL A 99 -7.20 5.15 -13.16
N GLN A 100 -7.97 4.14 -12.74
CA GLN A 100 -8.85 4.22 -11.57
C GLN A 100 -8.52 3.17 -10.52
N PHE A 101 -8.65 3.56 -9.25
CA PHE A 101 -8.60 2.63 -8.15
C PHE A 101 -9.79 1.66 -8.16
N GLY A 102 -9.54 0.41 -7.84
CA GLY A 102 -10.52 -0.66 -7.80
C GLY A 102 -10.85 -1.28 -9.16
N LYS A 103 -10.37 -0.71 -10.27
CA LYS A 103 -10.46 -1.30 -11.61
C LYS A 103 -9.32 -2.28 -11.85
N CYS A 104 -9.51 -3.17 -12.83
CA CYS A 104 -8.52 -4.15 -13.23
C CYS A 104 -7.90 -3.81 -14.58
N TYR A 105 -6.61 -4.05 -14.70
CA TYR A 105 -5.85 -3.74 -15.90
C TYR A 105 -4.94 -4.91 -16.28
N THR A 106 -4.65 -5.04 -17.57
CA THR A 106 -3.49 -5.79 -18.05
C THR A 106 -2.38 -4.80 -18.41
N PHE A 107 -1.13 -5.19 -18.18
CA PHE A 107 0.04 -4.37 -18.47
C PHE A 107 0.77 -4.98 -19.66
N THR A 108 1.05 -4.19 -20.68
CA THR A 108 1.89 -4.61 -21.81
C THR A 108 3.16 -3.78 -21.82
N LEU A 109 4.32 -4.45 -21.78
CA LEU A 109 5.64 -3.78 -21.77
C LEU A 109 6.10 -3.49 -23.20
N GLU A 110 7.21 -2.76 -23.36
CA GLU A 110 7.73 -2.35 -24.67
C GLU A 110 8.14 -3.52 -25.58
N ASN A 111 8.40 -4.69 -25.02
CA ASN A 111 8.62 -5.91 -25.78
C ASN A 111 7.34 -6.49 -26.40
N GLY A 112 6.19 -5.86 -26.21
CA GLY A 112 4.89 -6.30 -26.75
C GLY A 112 4.23 -7.44 -25.96
N HIS A 113 4.90 -7.95 -24.93
CA HIS A 113 4.37 -9.02 -24.09
C HIS A 113 3.65 -8.47 -22.87
N ARG A 114 2.67 -9.23 -22.40
CA ARG A 114 1.90 -8.86 -21.21
C ARG A 114 2.63 -9.30 -19.96
N PHE A 115 2.70 -8.40 -18.98
CA PHE A 115 3.27 -8.68 -17.67
C PHE A 115 2.42 -9.71 -16.93
N GLY A 116 3.05 -10.72 -16.38
CA GLY A 116 2.37 -11.89 -15.83
C GLY A 116 3.27 -12.72 -14.94
N TYR A 117 2.65 -13.58 -14.13
CA TYR A 117 3.38 -14.45 -13.22
C TYR A 117 3.79 -15.74 -13.91
N ASN A 118 5.09 -16.01 -13.96
CA ASN A 118 5.64 -17.18 -14.62
C ASN A 118 5.75 -18.40 -13.68
N SER A 119 6.02 -19.56 -14.27
CA SER A 119 6.27 -20.81 -13.54
C SER A 119 7.56 -20.79 -12.72
N ALA A 120 8.47 -19.85 -12.98
CA ALA A 120 9.70 -19.66 -12.19
C ALA A 120 9.45 -18.87 -10.90
N GLY A 121 8.21 -18.40 -10.66
CA GLY A 121 7.80 -17.82 -9.39
C GLY A 121 7.93 -16.30 -9.30
N PHE A 122 8.04 -15.60 -10.43
CA PHE A 122 8.15 -14.14 -10.46
C PHE A 122 7.36 -13.52 -11.62
N TYR A 123 7.16 -12.20 -11.54
CA TYR A 123 6.50 -11.46 -12.61
C TYR A 123 7.48 -11.10 -13.72
N THR A 124 7.08 -11.36 -14.96
CA THR A 124 7.85 -11.07 -16.18
C THR A 124 6.91 -10.74 -17.34
N ALA A 125 7.41 -10.03 -18.35
CA ALA A 125 6.74 -9.86 -19.64
C ALA A 125 7.37 -10.80 -20.68
N SER A 126 6.77 -11.96 -20.90
CA SER A 126 7.19 -12.94 -21.89
C SER A 126 6.00 -13.53 -22.65
N GLU A 127 6.27 -14.31 -23.69
CA GLU A 127 5.26 -14.95 -24.53
C GLU A 127 4.27 -15.80 -23.71
N GLU A 128 2.98 -15.67 -24.01
CA GLU A 128 1.94 -16.40 -23.30
C GLU A 128 2.04 -17.91 -23.58
N SER A 129 2.01 -18.69 -22.51
CA SER A 129 2.08 -20.14 -22.57
C SER A 129 1.44 -20.75 -21.33
N ARG A 130 1.49 -22.07 -21.23
CA ARG A 130 1.15 -22.78 -20.00
C ARG A 130 2.06 -22.37 -18.82
N ALA A 131 3.29 -21.95 -19.08
CA ALA A 131 4.24 -21.53 -18.06
C ALA A 131 4.18 -20.01 -17.77
N GLN A 132 3.46 -19.23 -18.58
CA GLN A 132 3.38 -17.77 -18.49
C GLN A 132 1.98 -17.29 -18.86
N GLN A 133 1.28 -16.68 -17.93
CA GLN A 133 -0.01 -16.04 -18.20
C GLN A 133 0.01 -14.60 -17.74
N PHE A 134 -0.56 -13.72 -18.56
CA PHE A 134 -0.71 -12.33 -18.21
C PHE A 134 -1.48 -12.17 -16.88
N GLY A 135 -1.02 -11.22 -16.08
CA GLY A 135 -1.68 -10.84 -14.86
C GLY A 135 -2.91 -9.99 -15.14
N LYS A 136 -3.89 -10.10 -14.25
CA LYS A 136 -4.99 -9.14 -14.16
C LYS A 136 -4.84 -8.37 -12.86
N PHE A 137 -4.50 -7.10 -12.96
CA PHE A 137 -4.02 -6.30 -11.86
C PHE A 137 -5.09 -5.34 -11.39
N LYS A 138 -5.63 -5.57 -10.19
CA LYS A 138 -6.50 -4.61 -9.50
C LYS A 138 -5.63 -3.59 -8.77
N LEU A 139 -5.80 -2.31 -9.08
CA LEU A 139 -5.04 -1.23 -8.45
C LEU A 139 -5.77 -0.73 -7.21
N CYS A 140 -5.08 -0.65 -6.08
CA CYS A 140 -5.71 -0.44 -4.78
C CYS A 140 -5.01 0.65 -3.97
N THR A 141 -5.78 1.45 -3.24
CA THR A 141 -5.24 2.40 -2.26
C THR A 141 -4.82 1.72 -0.95
N ASN A 142 -5.48 0.61 -0.61
CA ASN A 142 -5.29 -0.13 0.64
C ASN A 142 -5.66 -1.62 0.47
N GLU A 143 -5.53 -2.40 1.55
CA GLU A 143 -5.80 -3.84 1.56
C GLU A 143 -7.21 -4.22 1.08
N TYR A 144 -8.19 -3.38 1.43
CA TYR A 144 -9.60 -3.59 1.09
C TYR A 144 -9.91 -3.31 -0.38
N CYS A 145 -9.02 -2.62 -1.12
CA CYS A 145 -9.18 -2.33 -2.55
C CYS A 145 -10.54 -1.70 -2.89
N THR A 146 -10.96 -0.71 -2.10
CA THR A 146 -12.18 0.03 -2.37
C THR A 146 -12.06 0.79 -3.69
N ALA A 147 -13.12 0.77 -4.50
CA ALA A 147 -13.17 1.60 -5.70
C ALA A 147 -13.10 3.07 -5.27
N SER A 148 -12.29 3.85 -5.98
CA SER A 148 -12.10 5.26 -5.70
C SER A 148 -11.88 6.04 -7.00
N ASN A 149 -11.53 7.31 -6.88
CA ASN A 149 -11.28 8.21 -7.99
C ASN A 149 -10.07 7.78 -8.85
N ASP A 150 -9.77 8.58 -9.86
CA ASP A 150 -8.58 8.40 -10.69
C ASP A 150 -7.28 8.40 -9.84
N ILE A 151 -6.33 7.57 -10.24
CA ILE A 151 -4.97 7.53 -9.70
C ILE A 151 -4.23 8.75 -10.24
N ASN A 152 -3.81 9.66 -9.36
CA ASN A 152 -3.08 10.84 -9.78
C ASN A 152 -1.57 10.55 -9.89
N PRO A 153 -0.82 11.34 -10.70
CA PRO A 153 0.64 11.22 -10.73
C PRO A 153 1.25 11.33 -9.32
N GLY A 154 2.18 10.43 -9.00
CA GLY A 154 2.82 10.36 -7.68
C GLY A 154 1.93 9.83 -6.55
N GLN A 155 0.64 9.59 -6.78
CA GLN A 155 -0.22 8.95 -5.81
C GLN A 155 0.11 7.45 -5.75
N PRO A 156 0.53 6.92 -4.58
CA PRO A 156 0.92 5.54 -4.51
C PRO A 156 -0.29 4.60 -4.52
N PHE A 157 -0.06 3.41 -5.04
CA PHE A 157 -1.03 2.32 -5.07
C PHE A 157 -0.36 0.97 -4.90
N TYR A 158 -1.16 -0.02 -4.54
CA TYR A 158 -0.77 -1.42 -4.45
C TYR A 158 -1.37 -2.18 -5.62
N ILE A 159 -0.67 -3.21 -6.08
CA ILE A 159 -1.12 -4.04 -7.19
C ILE A 159 -1.53 -5.41 -6.65
N LYS A 160 -2.81 -5.75 -6.83
CA LYS A 160 -3.36 -7.06 -6.48
C LYS A 160 -3.57 -7.87 -7.74
N ASP A 161 -2.93 -9.03 -7.83
CA ASP A 161 -3.14 -9.95 -8.95
C ASP A 161 -4.37 -10.83 -8.71
N ILE A 162 -5.35 -10.73 -9.59
CA ILE A 162 -6.62 -11.43 -9.49
C ILE A 162 -6.55 -12.85 -10.08
N HIS A 163 -5.59 -13.14 -10.97
CA HIS A 163 -5.49 -14.44 -11.65
C HIS A 163 -4.78 -15.51 -10.81
N GLY A 164 -3.62 -15.20 -10.23
CA GLY A 164 -2.80 -16.22 -9.54
C GLY A 164 -1.73 -16.84 -10.45
N THR A 165 -1.29 -18.05 -10.12
CA THR A 165 -0.30 -18.81 -10.89
C THR A 165 -0.87 -19.31 -12.21
N ALA A 166 -0.05 -19.29 -13.27
CA ALA A 166 -0.43 -19.79 -14.58
C ALA A 166 -1.00 -21.21 -14.54
N ASN A 167 -2.05 -21.48 -15.33
CA ASN A 167 -2.80 -22.75 -15.45
C ASN A 167 -3.53 -23.30 -14.22
N GLY A 168 -3.26 -22.80 -13.02
CA GLY A 168 -3.85 -23.36 -11.80
C GLY A 168 -4.53 -22.34 -10.90
N GLY A 169 -4.30 -21.05 -11.12
CA GLY A 169 -4.95 -19.98 -10.35
C GLY A 169 -4.61 -19.98 -8.85
N GLN A 170 -3.64 -20.79 -8.41
CA GLN A 170 -3.17 -20.78 -7.03
C GLN A 170 -2.63 -19.40 -6.69
N HIS A 171 -2.71 -19.00 -5.43
CA HIS A 171 -2.19 -17.70 -4.99
C HIS A 171 -2.80 -16.51 -5.77
N SER A 172 -4.06 -16.66 -6.20
CA SER A 172 -4.86 -15.55 -6.69
C SER A 172 -5.18 -14.57 -5.56
N LYS A 173 -5.49 -13.32 -5.93
CA LYS A 173 -5.78 -12.20 -5.02
C LYS A 173 -4.63 -11.86 -4.06
N GLN A 174 -3.40 -12.16 -4.45
CA GLN A 174 -2.19 -11.78 -3.73
C GLN A 174 -1.59 -10.48 -4.29
N TRP A 175 -0.69 -9.88 -3.52
CA TRP A 175 -0.08 -8.59 -3.82
C TRP A 175 1.26 -8.78 -4.52
N LEU A 176 1.60 -7.86 -5.42
CA LEU A 176 2.99 -7.73 -5.87
C LEU A 176 3.82 -7.20 -4.69
N ASN A 177 4.92 -7.87 -4.37
CA ASN A 177 5.76 -7.53 -3.23
C ASN A 177 6.70 -6.34 -3.50
N ASN A 178 7.35 -5.85 -2.45
CA ASN A 178 8.36 -4.82 -2.49
C ASN A 178 9.78 -5.39 -2.70
N ALA A 179 9.99 -6.23 -3.73
CA ALA A 179 11.29 -6.83 -4.00
C ALA A 179 12.29 -5.76 -4.48
N LYS A 180 13.45 -5.66 -3.82
CA LYS A 180 14.47 -4.62 -4.07
C LYS A 180 15.79 -5.22 -4.53
N ASP A 181 16.65 -4.34 -5.05
CA ASP A 181 18.09 -4.57 -5.22
C ASP A 181 18.42 -5.80 -6.08
N GLY A 182 17.69 -5.96 -7.18
CA GLY A 182 17.90 -7.04 -8.15
C GLY A 182 17.04 -8.28 -7.89
N SER A 183 16.34 -8.36 -6.75
CA SER A 183 15.35 -9.41 -6.52
C SER A 183 14.12 -9.19 -7.40
N HIS A 184 13.64 -10.24 -8.06
CA HIS A 184 12.41 -10.17 -8.86
C HIS A 184 11.18 -9.89 -7.99
N ILE A 185 10.28 -9.04 -8.49
CA ILE A 185 8.94 -8.88 -7.92
C ILE A 185 8.20 -10.22 -8.01
N THR A 186 7.70 -10.67 -6.87
CA THR A 186 6.92 -11.89 -6.69
C THR A 186 5.60 -11.59 -6.00
N LYS A 187 4.85 -12.63 -5.62
CA LYS A 187 3.59 -12.52 -4.89
C LYS A 187 3.83 -12.54 -3.37
N THR A 188 2.97 -11.84 -2.64
CA THR A 188 2.85 -12.00 -1.19
C THR A 188 1.38 -12.02 -0.76
N ALA A 189 1.06 -12.89 0.20
CA ALA A 189 -0.23 -12.88 0.87
C ALA A 189 -0.35 -11.74 1.89
N HIS A 190 0.78 -11.22 2.37
CA HIS A 190 0.83 -10.23 3.44
C HIS A 190 0.84 -8.82 2.85
N PHE A 191 -0.22 -8.05 3.10
CA PHE A 191 -0.33 -6.68 2.61
C PHE A 191 0.82 -5.78 3.09
N SER A 192 1.35 -6.01 4.29
CA SER A 192 2.51 -5.28 4.83
C SER A 192 3.81 -5.47 4.03
N GLN A 193 3.89 -6.49 3.17
CA GLN A 193 5.02 -6.76 2.29
C GLN A 193 4.77 -6.30 0.84
N ALA A 194 3.60 -5.74 0.55
CA ALA A 194 3.24 -5.29 -0.78
C ALA A 194 4.09 -4.08 -1.21
N GLY A 195 4.44 -4.04 -2.50
CA GLY A 195 5.11 -2.91 -3.11
C GLY A 195 4.17 -1.72 -3.27
N MET A 196 4.70 -0.51 -3.06
CA MET A 196 3.99 0.74 -3.32
C MET A 196 4.46 1.31 -4.64
N PHE A 197 3.56 1.30 -5.61
CA PHE A 197 3.80 1.72 -6.98
C PHE A 197 3.24 3.11 -7.21
N THR A 198 3.81 3.81 -8.18
CA THR A 198 3.28 5.05 -8.74
C THR A 198 3.17 4.90 -10.25
N ILE A 199 2.30 5.70 -10.87
CA ILE A 199 2.14 5.67 -12.32
C ILE A 199 2.01 7.08 -12.87
N THR A 200 2.77 7.34 -13.92
CA THR A 200 2.75 8.62 -14.63
C THR A 200 2.32 8.38 -16.06
N LYS A 201 1.32 9.13 -16.52
CA LYS A 201 0.85 9.09 -17.91
C LYS A 201 1.87 9.77 -18.81
N TRP A 202 2.25 9.10 -19.89
CA TRP A 202 3.06 9.65 -20.97
C TRP A 202 2.20 9.95 -22.20
N SER A 203 2.77 10.64 -23.18
CA SER A 203 2.14 10.85 -24.48
C SER A 203 1.82 9.53 -25.17
N CYS A 204 0.85 9.54 -26.08
CA CYS A 204 0.47 8.39 -26.91
C CYS A 204 -0.06 7.17 -26.14
N GLY A 205 -0.69 7.38 -24.97
CA GLY A 205 -1.35 6.30 -24.21
C GLY A 205 -0.37 5.35 -23.48
N LYS A 206 0.91 5.70 -23.43
CA LYS A 206 1.92 5.01 -22.61
C LYS A 206 1.87 5.52 -21.17
N TYR A 207 2.41 4.72 -20.26
CA TYR A 207 2.58 5.02 -18.85
C TYR A 207 3.96 4.59 -18.39
N CYS A 208 4.42 5.20 -17.31
CA CYS A 208 5.67 4.91 -16.62
C CYS A 208 5.31 4.41 -15.23
N LEU A 209 5.53 3.11 -14.99
CA LEU A 209 5.29 2.45 -13.70
C LEU A 209 6.57 2.52 -12.87
N SER A 210 6.50 3.20 -11.74
CA SER A 210 7.62 3.36 -10.81
C SER A 210 7.20 2.95 -9.39
N GLY A 211 8.07 3.13 -8.41
CA GLY A 211 7.75 2.97 -7.00
C GLY A 211 7.43 4.33 -6.36
N LYS A 212 6.96 4.30 -5.11
CA LYS A 212 6.70 5.54 -4.35
C LYS A 212 8.01 6.22 -3.94
N ASP A 213 8.90 5.47 -3.30
CA ASP A 213 10.14 5.97 -2.69
C ASP A 213 11.39 5.52 -3.47
N HIS A 214 11.22 4.67 -4.47
CA HIS A 214 12.29 4.06 -5.28
C HIS A 214 11.80 3.90 -6.71
N GLY A 215 12.71 3.83 -7.68
CA GLY A 215 12.36 3.52 -9.05
C GLY A 215 11.93 2.08 -9.21
N VAL A 216 11.37 1.73 -10.38
CA VAL A 216 11.16 0.34 -10.78
C VAL A 216 11.87 0.10 -12.10
N GLY A 217 12.75 -0.88 -12.12
CA GLY A 217 13.58 -1.21 -13.26
C GLY A 217 13.58 -2.70 -13.59
N PRO A 218 14.19 -3.08 -14.71
CA PRO A 218 14.32 -4.48 -15.09
C PRO A 218 15.26 -5.23 -14.15
N THR A 219 15.03 -6.53 -14.01
CA THR A 219 15.95 -7.47 -13.35
C THR A 219 16.95 -8.10 -14.32
N CYS A 220 18.14 -8.45 -13.84
CA CYS A 220 19.08 -9.29 -14.57
C CYS A 220 18.81 -10.79 -14.30
N PRO A 221 19.04 -11.69 -15.28
CA PRO A 221 19.47 -11.45 -16.66
C PRO A 221 18.33 -11.01 -17.60
N THR A 222 18.69 -10.35 -18.71
CA THR A 222 17.78 -9.68 -19.65
C THR A 222 16.85 -10.61 -20.45
N GLU A 223 17.07 -11.92 -20.38
CA GLU A 223 16.32 -12.93 -21.15
C GLU A 223 14.86 -13.05 -20.70
N MET A 224 14.58 -12.73 -19.43
CA MET A 224 13.23 -12.58 -18.91
C MET A 224 13.11 -11.19 -18.29
N LEU A 225 12.36 -10.31 -18.96
CA LEU A 225 12.09 -8.95 -18.50
C LEU A 225 11.16 -8.96 -17.27
N GLY A 226 11.74 -9.32 -16.12
CA GLY A 226 11.17 -9.11 -14.81
C GLY A 226 11.35 -7.66 -14.33
N ALA A 227 10.81 -7.36 -13.16
CA ALA A 227 10.91 -6.04 -12.55
C ALA A 227 11.37 -6.13 -11.09
N THR A 228 12.05 -5.09 -10.63
CA THR A 228 12.54 -4.92 -9.25
C THR A 228 12.47 -3.43 -8.87
N PHE A 229 12.34 -3.15 -7.58
CA PHE A 229 12.50 -1.79 -7.07
C PHE A 229 14.00 -1.44 -7.04
N THR A 230 14.37 -0.32 -7.65
CA THR A 230 15.74 0.17 -7.74
C THR A 230 15.99 1.26 -6.71
N THR A 231 16.82 0.97 -5.71
CA THR A 231 17.16 1.92 -4.65
C THR A 231 18.20 2.96 -5.09
N ALA A 232 19.00 2.64 -6.10
CA ALA A 232 20.06 3.51 -6.62
C ALA A 232 19.58 4.58 -7.60
N ASP A 233 18.40 4.39 -8.20
CA ASP A 233 17.77 5.32 -9.14
C ASP A 233 16.29 5.42 -8.80
N ASP A 234 15.89 6.54 -8.18
CA ASP A 234 14.52 6.80 -7.74
C ASP A 234 13.60 7.30 -8.87
N GLN A 235 14.17 7.69 -10.02
CA GLN A 235 13.43 8.13 -11.20
C GLN A 235 13.21 6.99 -12.20
N SER A 236 13.84 5.83 -12.00
CA SER A 236 13.68 4.70 -12.90
C SER A 236 12.21 4.24 -12.94
N CYS A 237 11.75 3.86 -14.13
CA CYS A 237 10.41 3.31 -14.31
C CYS A 237 10.35 2.35 -15.48
N VAL A 238 9.34 1.49 -15.47
CA VAL A 238 9.02 0.56 -16.55
C VAL A 238 7.96 1.17 -17.46
N PRO A 239 8.29 1.46 -18.73
CA PRO A 239 7.29 1.92 -19.69
C PRO A 239 6.32 0.80 -20.04
N LEU A 240 5.03 1.10 -20.03
CA LEU A 240 3.96 0.15 -20.34
C LEU A 240 2.73 0.81 -20.95
N THR A 241 1.86 0.01 -21.55
CA THR A 241 0.48 0.39 -21.88
C THR A 241 -0.50 -0.37 -20.99
N LEU A 242 -1.56 0.33 -20.57
CA LEU A 242 -2.64 -0.23 -19.76
C LEU A 242 -3.87 -0.51 -20.62
N LEU A 243 -4.48 -1.67 -20.43
CA LEU A 243 -5.81 -1.99 -20.94
C LEU A 243 -6.73 -2.27 -19.75
N GLU A 244 -7.80 -1.47 -19.61
CA GLU A 244 -8.85 -1.77 -18.63
C GLU A 244 -9.56 -3.06 -19.04
N VAL A 245 -9.70 -3.98 -18.08
CA VAL A 245 -10.37 -5.26 -18.27
C VAL A 245 -11.30 -5.55 -17.11
N PRO A 246 -12.37 -6.34 -17.32
CA PRO A 246 -13.24 -6.76 -16.23
C PRO A 246 -12.46 -7.56 -15.19
N CYS A 247 -12.55 -7.19 -13.91
CA CYS A 247 -11.95 -7.95 -12.80
C CYS A 247 -12.46 -9.39 -12.78
N ASP A 248 -13.77 -9.57 -12.93
CA ASP A 248 -14.43 -10.86 -13.07
C ASP A 248 -15.11 -10.94 -14.44
N VAL A 249 -14.56 -11.77 -15.33
CA VAL A 249 -15.08 -11.95 -16.70
C VAL A 249 -16.47 -12.58 -16.74
N ARG A 250 -16.95 -13.14 -15.62
CA ARG A 250 -18.29 -13.74 -15.51
C ARG A 250 -19.30 -12.80 -14.85
N SER A 251 -18.86 -11.64 -14.34
CA SER A 251 -19.77 -10.70 -13.71
C SER A 251 -20.72 -10.11 -14.76
N LEU A 252 -22.03 -10.17 -14.45
CA LEU A 252 -23.09 -9.67 -15.33
C LEU A 252 -22.91 -8.20 -15.70
N ALA A 253 -22.38 -7.38 -14.79
CA ALA A 253 -22.12 -5.96 -15.04
C ALA A 253 -21.16 -5.73 -16.23
N ASN A 254 -20.30 -6.70 -16.54
CA ASN A 254 -19.35 -6.62 -17.65
C ASN A 254 -19.94 -7.06 -18.99
N ASN A 255 -21.01 -7.87 -18.97
CA ASN A 255 -21.74 -8.27 -20.17
C ASN A 255 -22.71 -7.18 -20.67
N CYS A 256 -22.94 -6.13 -19.87
CA CYS A 256 -23.74 -4.97 -20.26
C CYS A 256 -22.93 -3.89 -21.01
N ILE A 257 -21.65 -4.15 -21.31
CA ILE A 257 -20.74 -3.26 -22.06
C ILE A 257 -20.69 -3.64 -23.56
N TRP A 258 -21.43 -4.67 -23.97
CA TRP A 258 -21.54 -5.13 -25.37
C TRP A 258 -22.38 -4.19 -26.25
#